data_AF-A0A1M6L404-F1
#
_entry.id   AF-A0A1M6L404-F1
#
_cell.length_a   1.000
_cell.length_b   1.000
_cell.length_c   1.000
_cell.angle_alpha   90.00
_cell.angle_beta   90.00
_cell.angle_gamma   90.00
#
_symmetry.space_group_name_H-M   'P 1'
#
loop_
_entity.id
_entity.type
_entity.pdbx_description
1 polymer ?
#
loop_
_entity_poly.entity_id
_entity_poly.type
_entity_poly.pdbx_seq_one_letter_code
_entity_poly.pdbx_strand_id
1 'polypeptide(L)'
;MHGLIVRSVQSFVTDVYGAAQWQRVAVRADLPTSDVEAMMRYADDVFARTVSAAASVLDKPVDGLLEDLGTYLVSHRSMGRIRRLLRFGGADFVEFIESLDDLVGRAHLAMPDLGLPAIQVRAVGPGLYTVSCAWAAMDLTALLIGALRAMADDYGALAMVDAAPASDGAGVRVTLLSSAFTPGRSFELRRARP
;
A
#
# COMPACT_ATOMS: atom_id res chain seq x y z
N MET A 1 -1.62 11.29 12.61
CA MET A 1 -1.47 10.76 11.23
C MET A 1 -1.97 11.76 10.16
N HIS A 2 -1.41 11.78 8.94
CA HIS A 2 -1.87 12.66 7.84
C HIS A 2 -3.12 12.10 7.13
N GLY A 3 -4.05 12.99 6.76
CA GLY A 3 -5.33 12.65 6.10
C GLY A 3 -5.18 11.92 4.77
N LEU A 4 -4.05 12.05 4.09
CA LEU A 4 -3.74 11.30 2.85
C LEU A 4 -3.92 9.78 2.99
N ILE A 5 -3.59 9.21 4.16
CA ILE A 5 -3.68 7.77 4.40
C ILE A 5 -5.14 7.35 4.49
N VAL A 6 -5.95 8.08 5.25
CA VAL A 6 -7.40 7.83 5.36
C VAL A 6 -8.11 8.13 4.03
N ARG A 7 -7.65 9.15 3.30
CA ARG A 7 -8.17 9.51 1.97
C ARG A 7 -7.94 8.40 0.96
N SER A 8 -6.90 7.59 1.12
CA SER A 8 -6.68 6.42 0.26
C SER A 8 -7.79 5.37 0.44
N VAL A 9 -8.26 5.16 1.68
CA VAL A 9 -9.42 4.29 1.98
C VAL A 9 -10.70 4.88 1.39
N GLN A 10 -10.92 6.19 1.57
CA GLN A 10 -12.05 6.88 0.94
C GLN A 10 -12.08 6.66 -0.57
N SER A 11 -10.92 6.88 -1.22
CA SER A 11 -10.79 6.76 -2.68
C SER A 11 -11.03 5.33 -3.13
N PHE A 12 -10.47 4.33 -2.43
CA PHE A 12 -10.71 2.93 -2.70
C PHE A 12 -12.19 2.57 -2.60
N VAL A 13 -12.85 2.90 -1.49
CA VAL A 13 -14.26 2.56 -1.28
C VAL A 13 -15.13 3.27 -2.33
N THR A 14 -14.84 4.53 -2.63
CA THR A 14 -15.60 5.33 -3.61
C THR A 14 -15.41 4.82 -5.04
N ASP A 15 -14.17 4.53 -5.44
CA ASP A 15 -13.85 4.11 -6.82
C ASP A 15 -14.34 2.68 -7.11
N VAL A 16 -14.29 1.78 -6.12
CA VAL A 16 -14.59 0.35 -6.31
C VAL A 16 -16.05 0.02 -5.95
N TYR A 17 -16.59 0.62 -4.89
CA TYR A 17 -17.92 0.29 -4.36
C TYR A 17 -18.92 1.45 -4.43
N GLY A 18 -18.48 2.63 -4.84
CA GLY A 18 -19.32 3.80 -5.05
C GLY A 18 -19.45 4.71 -3.83
N ALA A 19 -19.83 5.96 -4.07
CA ALA A 19 -19.94 6.99 -3.05
C ALA A 19 -20.95 6.65 -1.94
N ALA A 20 -22.06 5.97 -2.27
CA ALA A 20 -23.04 5.55 -1.28
C ALA A 20 -22.44 4.62 -0.21
N GLN A 21 -21.53 3.73 -0.61
CA GLN A 21 -20.84 2.84 0.31
C GLN A 21 -19.90 3.62 1.22
N TRP A 22 -19.12 4.52 0.64
CA TRP A 22 -18.23 5.39 1.41
C TRP A 22 -18.99 6.21 2.45
N GLN A 23 -20.16 6.77 2.13
CA GLN A 23 -20.97 7.50 3.10
C GLN A 23 -21.35 6.65 4.32
N ARG A 24 -21.74 5.38 4.10
CA ARG A 24 -22.02 4.43 5.19
C ARG A 24 -20.77 4.16 6.04
N VAL A 25 -19.60 4.03 5.39
CA VAL A 25 -18.31 3.85 6.08
C VAL A 25 -17.96 5.05 6.93
N ALA A 26 -18.04 6.27 6.38
CA ALA A 26 -17.70 7.50 7.08
C ALA A 26 -18.55 7.71 8.34
N VAL A 27 -19.86 7.46 8.25
CA VAL A 27 -20.77 7.50 9.40
C VAL A 27 -20.38 6.44 10.44
N ARG A 28 -20.13 5.20 10.01
CA ARG A 28 -19.76 4.11 10.93
C ARG A 28 -18.39 4.29 11.59
N ALA A 29 -17.46 4.95 10.91
CA ALA A 29 -16.11 5.27 11.41
C ALA A 29 -16.08 6.50 12.33
N ASP A 30 -17.23 7.16 12.52
CA ASP A 30 -17.39 8.40 13.27
C ASP A 30 -16.42 9.49 12.75
N LEU A 31 -16.45 9.72 11.44
CA LEU A 31 -15.67 10.79 10.81
C LEU A 31 -16.39 12.14 10.97
N PRO A 32 -15.67 13.24 11.26
CA PRO A 32 -16.28 14.57 11.40
C PRO A 32 -17.00 15.04 10.13
N THR A 33 -16.49 14.62 8.98
CA THR A 33 -17.03 14.91 7.65
C THR A 33 -16.90 13.65 6.81
N SER A 34 -17.82 13.46 5.86
CA SER A 34 -17.70 12.36 4.90
C SER A 34 -16.51 12.54 3.96
N ASP A 35 -16.12 13.78 3.68
CA ASP A 35 -14.90 14.06 2.92
C ASP A 35 -13.70 14.20 3.82
N VAL A 36 -12.71 13.34 3.60
CA VAL A 36 -11.43 13.40 4.30
C VAL A 36 -10.59 14.49 3.68
N GLU A 37 -10.14 15.44 4.48
CA GLU A 37 -9.24 16.51 4.09
C GLU A 37 -7.79 15.99 4.08
N ALA A 38 -7.23 15.77 2.90
CA ALA A 38 -5.95 15.08 2.73
C ALA A 38 -4.78 15.72 3.50
N MET A 39 -4.77 17.06 3.60
CA MET A 39 -3.71 17.83 4.25
C MET A 39 -3.94 18.05 5.75
N MET A 40 -5.08 17.62 6.29
CA MET A 40 -5.36 17.73 7.72
C MET A 40 -4.71 16.59 8.50
N ARG A 41 -4.39 16.83 9.77
CA ARG A 41 -3.93 15.79 10.70
C ARG A 41 -5.14 15.18 11.41
N TYR A 42 -5.14 13.86 11.49
CA TYR A 42 -6.15 13.05 12.16
C TYR A 42 -5.51 12.29 13.33
N ALA A 43 -6.33 11.90 14.31
CA ALA A 43 -5.91 11.00 15.37
C ALA A 43 -5.41 9.66 14.78
N ASP A 44 -4.47 9.02 15.46
CA ASP A 44 -3.75 7.87 14.90
C ASP A 44 -4.62 6.63 14.73
N ASP A 45 -5.73 6.53 15.46
CA ASP A 45 -6.69 5.44 15.38
C ASP A 45 -7.67 5.58 14.21
N VAL A 46 -7.83 6.78 13.62
CA VAL A 46 -8.82 7.07 12.58
C VAL A 46 -8.68 6.13 11.37
N PHE A 47 -7.45 5.78 10.99
CA PHE A 47 -7.22 4.84 9.89
C PHE A 47 -7.76 3.45 10.23
N ALA A 48 -7.36 2.89 11.37
CA ALA A 48 -7.81 1.56 11.81
C ALA A 48 -9.33 1.50 12.00
N ARG A 49 -9.94 2.55 12.55
CA ARG A 49 -11.41 2.67 12.65
C ARG A 49 -12.07 2.71 11.26
N THR A 50 -11.52 3.48 10.33
CA THR A 50 -12.06 3.60 8.97
C THR A 50 -11.97 2.28 8.22
N VAL A 51 -10.86 1.56 8.33
CA VAL A 51 -10.68 0.23 7.74
C VAL A 51 -11.68 -0.77 8.35
N SER A 52 -11.81 -0.79 9.68
CA SER A 52 -12.76 -1.68 10.38
C SER A 52 -14.21 -1.38 10.00
N ALA A 53 -14.57 -0.10 9.87
CA ALA A 53 -15.88 0.32 9.41
C ALA A 53 -16.13 -0.10 7.96
N ALA A 54 -15.14 0.06 7.07
CA ALA A 54 -15.23 -0.38 5.68
C ALA A 54 -15.41 -1.89 5.56
N ALA A 55 -14.63 -2.67 6.30
CA ALA A 55 -14.73 -4.13 6.33
C ALA A 55 -16.14 -4.56 6.76
N SER A 56 -16.66 -3.93 7.82
CA SER A 56 -18.01 -4.22 8.32
C SER A 56 -19.14 -3.79 7.39
N VAL A 57 -19.03 -2.64 6.70
CA VAL A 57 -20.06 -2.17 5.75
C VAL A 57 -20.09 -2.99 4.46
N LEU A 58 -18.92 -3.46 4.03
CA LEU A 58 -18.74 -4.21 2.80
C LEU A 58 -18.84 -5.73 3.00
N ASP A 59 -19.09 -6.18 4.24
CA ASP A 59 -19.17 -7.59 4.64
C ASP A 59 -17.93 -8.39 4.20
N LYS A 60 -16.75 -7.86 4.55
CA LYS A 60 -15.45 -8.45 4.24
C LYS A 60 -14.61 -8.66 5.50
N PRO A 61 -13.76 -9.70 5.55
CA PRO A 61 -12.70 -9.75 6.55
C PRO A 61 -11.76 -8.55 6.37
N VAL A 62 -11.22 -8.04 7.48
CA VAL A 62 -10.30 -6.89 7.47
C VAL A 62 -9.09 -7.16 6.58
N ASP A 63 -8.50 -8.36 6.68
CA ASP A 63 -7.33 -8.74 5.87
C ASP A 63 -7.65 -8.74 4.38
N GLY A 64 -8.81 -9.29 3.98
CA GLY A 64 -9.23 -9.28 2.58
C GLY A 64 -9.45 -7.86 2.05
N LEU A 65 -10.00 -6.96 2.87
CA LEU A 65 -10.14 -5.54 2.51
C LEU A 65 -8.77 -4.85 2.37
N LEU A 66 -7.84 -5.15 3.27
CA LEU A 66 -6.49 -4.59 3.25
C LEU A 66 -5.69 -5.07 2.03
N GLU A 67 -5.78 -6.36 1.68
CA GLU A 67 -5.21 -6.90 0.44
C GLU A 67 -5.74 -6.16 -0.79
N ASP A 68 -7.08 -6.02 -0.91
CA ASP A 68 -7.70 -5.28 -2.01
C ASP A 68 -7.24 -3.82 -2.07
N LEU A 69 -7.16 -3.16 -0.90
CA LEU A 69 -6.67 -1.78 -0.78
C LEU A 69 -5.21 -1.67 -1.25
N GLY A 70 -4.35 -2.59 -0.83
CA GLY A 70 -2.95 -2.66 -1.25
C GLY A 70 -2.81 -2.79 -2.77
N THR A 71 -3.59 -3.69 -3.38
CA THR A 71 -3.64 -3.83 -4.84
C THR A 71 -4.16 -2.56 -5.51
N TYR A 72 -5.18 -1.91 -4.96
CA TYR A 72 -5.75 -0.68 -5.50
C TYR A 72 -4.74 0.49 -5.51
N LEU A 73 -3.94 0.65 -4.45
CA LEU A 73 -2.91 1.70 -4.34
C LEU A 73 -1.87 1.66 -5.48
N VAL A 74 -1.66 0.47 -6.05
CA VAL A 74 -0.66 0.23 -7.10
C VAL A 74 -1.29 0.21 -8.49
N SER A 75 -2.42 -0.49 -8.63
CA SER A 75 -2.96 -0.87 -9.94
C SER A 75 -4.01 0.11 -10.49
N HIS A 76 -4.68 0.87 -9.62
CA HIS A 76 -5.80 1.72 -10.02
C HIS A 76 -5.34 3.05 -10.62
N ARG A 77 -6.05 3.51 -11.66
CA ARG A 77 -5.68 4.72 -12.43
C ARG A 77 -5.62 6.00 -11.57
N SER A 78 -6.50 6.13 -10.57
CA SER A 78 -6.51 7.28 -9.65
C SER A 78 -5.28 7.33 -8.74
N MET A 79 -4.60 6.18 -8.56
CA MET A 79 -3.42 6.03 -7.70
C MET A 79 -2.09 6.09 -8.47
N GLY A 80 -2.10 6.57 -9.72
CA GLY A 80 -0.90 6.63 -10.57
C GLY A 80 0.26 7.48 -10.02
N ARG A 81 0.05 8.30 -8.98
CA ARG A 81 1.15 8.98 -8.24
C ARG A 81 1.88 8.03 -7.29
N ILE A 82 1.13 7.19 -6.56
CA ILE A 82 1.68 6.20 -5.63
C ILE A 82 2.45 5.14 -6.42
N ARG A 83 1.85 4.59 -7.48
CA ARG A 83 2.55 3.68 -8.40
C ARG A 83 3.88 4.27 -8.90
N ARG A 84 3.90 5.54 -9.29
CA ARG A 84 5.12 6.20 -9.76
C ARG A 84 6.18 6.36 -8.68
N LEU A 85 5.78 6.68 -7.44
CA LEU A 85 6.68 6.72 -6.30
C LEU A 85 7.31 5.35 -6.02
N LEU A 86 6.52 4.27 -6.10
CA LEU A 86 7.02 2.90 -5.93
C LEU A 86 7.96 2.50 -7.06
N ARG A 87 7.62 2.81 -8.31
CA ARG A 87 8.47 2.57 -9.50
C ARG A 87 9.75 3.38 -9.55
N PHE A 88 9.86 4.45 -8.76
CA PHE A 88 11.12 5.17 -8.61
C PHE A 88 12.15 4.37 -7.81
N GLY A 89 11.74 3.30 -7.13
CA GLY A 89 12.63 2.46 -6.32
C GLY A 89 13.60 1.59 -7.12
N GLY A 90 13.30 1.24 -8.37
CA GLY A 90 14.16 0.36 -9.16
C GLY A 90 13.69 0.17 -10.59
N ALA A 91 14.59 -0.25 -11.47
CA ALA A 91 14.29 -0.59 -12.86
C ALA A 91 13.60 -1.97 -12.98
N ASP A 92 13.92 -2.89 -12.08
CA ASP A 92 13.29 -4.21 -11.97
C ASP A 92 12.69 -4.48 -10.58
N PHE A 93 12.05 -5.64 -10.43
CA PHE A 93 11.38 -6.01 -9.18
C PHE A 93 12.35 -6.26 -8.02
N VAL A 94 13.58 -6.73 -8.30
CA VAL A 94 14.60 -6.97 -7.26
C VAL A 94 15.07 -5.64 -6.69
N GLU A 95 15.49 -4.73 -7.57
CA GLU A 95 15.90 -3.38 -7.17
C GLU A 95 14.78 -2.66 -6.40
N PHE A 96 13.53 -2.82 -6.86
CA PHE A 96 12.37 -2.29 -6.15
C PHE A 96 12.24 -2.81 -4.72
N ILE A 97 12.29 -4.13 -4.53
CA ILE A 97 12.17 -4.75 -3.19
C ILE A 97 13.30 -4.27 -2.29
N GLU A 98 14.54 -4.27 -2.79
CA GLU A 98 15.72 -3.84 -2.03
C GLU A 98 15.67 -2.34 -1.67
N SER A 99 15.04 -1.52 -2.51
CA SER A 99 14.85 -0.08 -2.27
C SER A 99 13.66 0.27 -1.36
N LEU A 100 12.85 -0.71 -0.94
CA LEU A 100 11.56 -0.42 -0.33
C LEU A 100 11.71 0.21 1.07
N ASP A 101 12.81 -0.07 1.78
CA ASP A 101 13.13 0.55 3.07
C ASP A 101 13.36 2.05 2.96
N ASP A 102 13.83 2.51 1.80
CA ASP A 102 14.03 3.93 1.50
C ASP A 102 12.73 4.66 1.12
N LEU A 103 11.58 3.96 1.02
CA LEU A 103 10.31 4.56 0.59
C LEU A 103 9.90 5.74 1.46
N VAL A 104 10.05 5.62 2.78
CA VAL A 104 9.70 6.70 3.72
C VAL A 104 10.57 7.92 3.44
N GLY A 105 11.88 7.73 3.30
CA GLY A 105 12.82 8.80 2.96
C GLY A 105 12.45 9.49 1.64
N ARG A 106 12.12 8.71 0.60
CA ARG A 106 11.65 9.26 -0.69
C ARG A 106 10.37 10.07 -0.56
N ALA A 107 9.43 9.61 0.25
CA ALA A 107 8.18 10.33 0.48
C ALA A 107 8.41 11.65 1.25
N HIS A 108 9.34 11.66 2.21
CA HIS A 108 9.70 12.84 2.98
C HIS A 108 10.40 13.93 2.15
N LEU A 109 11.06 13.58 1.03
CA LEU A 109 11.55 14.58 0.08
C LEU A 109 10.43 15.44 -0.51
N ALA A 110 9.23 14.87 -0.68
CA ALA A 110 8.06 15.59 -1.18
C ALA A 110 7.23 16.19 -0.04
N MET A 111 7.14 15.52 1.11
CA MET A 111 6.33 15.96 2.25
C MET A 111 6.98 15.50 3.57
N PRO A 112 7.80 16.35 4.22
CA PRO A 112 8.62 15.96 5.36
C PRO A 112 7.86 15.38 6.56
N ASP A 113 6.63 15.84 6.80
CA ASP A 113 5.85 15.40 7.95
C ASP A 113 4.96 14.18 7.67
N LEU A 114 5.08 13.53 6.50
CA LEU A 114 4.21 12.41 6.15
C LEU A 114 4.42 11.24 7.12
N GLY A 115 3.36 10.85 7.83
CA GLY A 115 3.39 9.71 8.75
C GLY A 115 3.18 8.40 8.01
N LEU A 116 4.22 7.87 7.37
CA LEU A 116 4.22 6.53 6.76
C LEU A 116 4.74 5.48 7.76
N PRO A 117 4.40 4.19 7.57
CA PRO A 117 4.99 3.15 8.37
C PRO A 117 6.46 2.98 7.98
N ALA A 118 7.28 2.60 8.95
CA ALA A 118 8.62 2.12 8.63
C ALA A 118 8.49 0.73 7.98
N ILE A 119 9.04 0.59 6.78
CA ILE A 119 9.20 -0.70 6.10
C ILE A 119 10.63 -1.17 6.34
N GLN A 120 10.78 -2.47 6.60
CA GLN A 120 12.07 -3.13 6.70
C GLN A 120 12.11 -4.34 5.77
N VAL A 121 13.19 -4.47 5.01
CA VAL A 121 13.42 -5.52 4.02
C VAL A 121 14.68 -6.24 4.43
N ARG A 122 14.60 -7.57 4.46
CA ARG A 122 15.75 -8.42 4.68
C ARG A 122 15.81 -9.49 3.60
N ALA A 123 16.94 -9.56 2.91
CA ALA A 123 17.27 -10.72 2.10
C ALA A 123 17.63 -11.89 3.03
N VAL A 124 16.90 -12.99 2.92
CA VAL A 124 17.15 -14.22 3.71
C VAL A 124 17.76 -15.33 2.86
N GLY A 125 17.84 -15.13 1.55
CA GLY A 125 18.52 -16.01 0.59
C GLY A 125 18.39 -15.48 -0.84
N PRO A 126 18.96 -16.16 -1.84
CA PRO A 126 18.83 -15.77 -3.24
C PRO A 126 17.35 -15.74 -3.67
N GLY A 127 16.86 -14.55 -4.07
CA GLY A 127 15.48 -14.35 -4.48
C GLY A 127 14.44 -14.48 -3.35
N LEU A 128 14.87 -14.55 -2.08
CA LEU A 128 13.98 -14.70 -0.94
C LEU A 128 14.14 -13.52 0.02
N TYR A 129 13.04 -12.81 0.23
CA TYR A 129 13.00 -11.60 1.04
C TYR A 129 11.90 -11.69 2.11
N THR A 130 12.14 -11.06 3.24
CA THR A 130 11.10 -10.76 4.24
C THR A 130 10.90 -9.26 4.33
N VAL A 131 9.66 -8.81 4.22
CA VAL A 131 9.27 -7.40 4.29
C VAL A 131 8.35 -7.24 5.50
N SER A 132 8.75 -6.44 6.48
CA SER A 132 7.91 -6.12 7.64
C SER A 132 7.54 -4.64 7.63
N CYS A 133 6.42 -4.33 8.29
CA CYS A 133 5.92 -2.97 8.40
C CYS A 133 5.54 -2.72 9.86
N ALA A 134 6.19 -1.74 10.47
CA ALA A 134 5.88 -1.32 11.82
C ALA A 134 4.94 -0.12 11.78
N TRP A 135 3.69 -0.32 12.22
CA TRP A 135 2.74 0.77 12.44
C TRP A 135 1.98 0.54 13.75
N ALA A 136 1.96 1.56 14.61
CA ALA A 136 1.17 1.55 15.85
C ALA A 136 -0.36 1.48 15.64
N ALA A 137 -0.87 1.74 14.43
CA ALA A 137 -2.31 1.87 14.17
C ALA A 137 -2.96 0.51 13.92
N MET A 138 -2.30 -0.37 13.17
CA MET A 138 -2.74 -1.74 12.90
C MET A 138 -1.67 -2.55 12.14
N ASP A 139 -1.85 -3.87 12.06
CA ASP A 139 -1.08 -4.75 11.18
C ASP A 139 -1.42 -4.46 9.71
N LEU A 140 -0.39 -4.25 8.88
CA LEU A 140 -0.50 -3.97 7.45
C LEU A 140 0.05 -5.09 6.57
N THR A 141 0.30 -6.27 7.13
CA THR A 141 0.81 -7.44 6.40
C THR A 141 -0.07 -7.74 5.17
N ALA A 142 -1.38 -7.82 5.35
CA ALA A 142 -2.35 -8.01 4.26
C ALA A 142 -2.27 -6.91 3.19
N LEU A 143 -2.15 -5.65 3.60
CA LEU A 143 -2.00 -4.53 2.66
C LEU A 143 -0.71 -4.65 1.84
N LEU A 144 0.40 -5.00 2.49
CA LEU A 144 1.67 -5.23 1.82
C LEU A 144 1.60 -6.39 0.84
N ILE A 145 0.93 -7.50 1.20
CA ILE A 145 0.74 -8.64 0.28
C ILE A 145 0.05 -8.17 -1.00
N GLY A 146 -1.08 -7.46 -0.87
CA GLY A 146 -1.83 -6.96 -2.03
C GLY A 146 -1.03 -5.97 -2.89
N ALA A 147 -0.25 -5.07 -2.25
CA ALA A 147 0.58 -4.10 -2.94
C ALA A 147 1.78 -4.75 -3.65
N LEU A 148 2.48 -5.68 -2.98
CA LEU A 148 3.66 -6.34 -3.51
C LEU A 148 3.33 -7.30 -4.66
N ARG A 149 2.20 -8.03 -4.58
CA ARG A 149 1.68 -8.83 -5.70
C ARG A 149 1.40 -7.95 -6.91
N ALA A 150 0.68 -6.84 -6.71
CA ALA A 150 0.38 -5.90 -7.78
C ALA A 150 1.64 -5.26 -8.37
N MET A 151 2.67 -4.99 -7.56
CA MET A 151 3.96 -4.50 -8.05
C MET A 151 4.73 -5.57 -8.84
N ALA A 152 4.73 -6.83 -8.40
CA ALA A 152 5.36 -7.93 -9.15
C ALA A 152 4.76 -8.04 -10.55
N ASP A 153 3.42 -8.02 -10.65
CA ASP A 153 2.70 -8.00 -11.93
C ASP A 153 3.03 -6.73 -12.74
N ASP A 154 3.12 -5.57 -12.09
CA ASP A 154 3.48 -4.33 -12.75
C ASP A 154 4.88 -4.47 -13.39
N TYR A 155 5.87 -5.00 -12.67
CA TYR A 155 7.23 -5.27 -13.20
C TYR A 155 7.28 -6.44 -14.20
N GLY A 156 6.27 -7.30 -14.25
CA GLY A 156 6.29 -8.53 -15.04
C GLY A 156 7.12 -9.65 -14.41
N ALA A 157 7.35 -9.57 -13.10
CA ALA A 157 8.06 -10.58 -12.32
C ALA A 157 7.09 -11.66 -11.82
N LEU A 158 7.53 -12.92 -11.81
CA LEU A 158 6.82 -14.01 -11.16
C LEU A 158 7.35 -14.15 -9.74
N ALA A 159 6.56 -13.69 -8.77
CA ALA A 159 6.89 -13.79 -7.35
C ALA A 159 5.72 -14.37 -6.56
N MET A 160 6.02 -15.26 -5.63
CA MET A 160 5.10 -15.65 -4.56
C MET A 160 5.21 -14.64 -3.42
N VAL A 161 4.07 -14.19 -2.92
CA VAL A 161 3.99 -13.18 -1.86
C VAL A 161 2.94 -13.66 -0.87
N ASP A 162 3.37 -14.00 0.34
CA ASP A 162 2.53 -14.58 1.38
C ASP A 162 2.90 -14.02 2.75
N ALA A 163 2.04 -14.20 3.75
CA ALA A 163 2.39 -13.85 5.12
C ALA A 163 3.65 -14.64 5.55
N ALA A 164 4.58 -13.96 6.21
CA ALA A 164 5.74 -14.62 6.79
C ALA A 164 5.30 -15.60 7.89
N PRO A 165 5.98 -16.74 8.06
CA PRO A 165 5.70 -17.64 9.17
C PRO A 165 5.92 -16.93 10.50
N ALA A 166 5.17 -17.34 11.52
CA ALA A 166 5.27 -16.76 12.86
C ALA A 166 6.69 -16.79 13.46
N SER A 167 7.56 -17.71 13.00
CA SER A 167 8.98 -17.78 13.39
C SER A 167 9.80 -16.56 12.99
N ASP A 168 9.38 -15.86 11.94
CA ASP A 168 10.12 -14.75 11.33
C ASP A 168 9.58 -13.38 11.80
N GLY A 169 8.52 -13.39 12.62
CA GLY A 169 7.78 -12.21 13.06
C GLY A 169 6.64 -11.83 12.10
N ALA A 170 5.95 -10.72 12.41
CA ALA A 170 4.91 -10.18 11.54
C ALA A 170 5.55 -9.56 10.28
N GLY A 171 5.04 -9.94 9.12
CA GLY A 171 5.54 -9.45 7.84
C GLY A 171 5.12 -10.34 6.66
N VAL A 172 5.73 -10.07 5.52
CA VAL A 172 5.47 -10.69 4.23
C VAL A 172 6.73 -11.40 3.76
N ARG A 173 6.58 -12.62 3.28
CA ARG A 173 7.64 -13.34 2.57
C ARG A 173 7.44 -13.19 1.07
N VAL A 174 8.49 -12.79 0.37
CA VAL A 174 8.53 -12.69 -1.09
C VAL A 174 9.53 -13.70 -1.62
N THR A 175 9.07 -14.61 -2.47
CA THR A 175 9.92 -15.59 -3.17
C THR A 175 9.87 -15.31 -4.66
N LEU A 176 10.99 -14.85 -5.22
CA LEU A 176 11.13 -14.55 -6.64
C LEU A 176 11.45 -15.83 -7.42
N LEU A 177 10.56 -16.20 -8.33
CA LEU A 177 10.74 -17.36 -9.21
C LEU A 177 11.34 -16.93 -10.56
N SER A 178 11.01 -15.73 -11.04
CA SER A 178 11.60 -15.12 -12.23
C SER A 178 11.44 -13.60 -12.21
N SER A 179 12.50 -12.86 -12.51
CA SER A 179 12.49 -11.39 -12.59
C SER A 179 11.91 -10.84 -13.90
N ALA A 180 11.76 -11.67 -14.93
CA ALA A 180 11.30 -11.28 -16.27
C ALA A 180 10.40 -12.36 -16.89
N PHE A 181 9.28 -12.63 -16.23
CA PHE A 181 8.34 -13.66 -16.65
C PHE A 181 7.40 -13.19 -17.76
N THR A 182 7.01 -11.92 -17.76
CA THR A 182 6.12 -11.30 -18.75
C THR A 182 6.55 -9.84 -18.97
N PRO A 183 6.27 -9.20 -20.12
CA PRO A 183 6.52 -7.77 -20.28
C PRO A 183 5.79 -6.98 -19.19
N GLY A 184 6.55 -6.25 -18.36
CA GLY A 184 5.98 -5.35 -17.36
C GLY A 184 5.19 -4.19 -17.98
N ARG A 185 4.33 -3.56 -17.19
CA ARG A 185 3.64 -2.33 -17.58
C ARG A 185 4.65 -1.22 -17.87
N SER A 186 4.42 -0.48 -18.94
CA SER A 186 5.30 0.64 -19.32
C SER A 186 5.41 1.68 -18.20
N PHE A 187 6.61 2.25 -18.09
CA PHE A 187 6.92 3.26 -17.10
C PHE A 187 7.83 4.32 -17.73
N GLU A 188 7.34 5.55 -17.79
CA GLU A 188 8.12 6.71 -18.21
C GLU A 188 8.01 7.80 -17.15
N LEU A 189 9.16 8.30 -16.67
CA LEU A 189 9.22 9.52 -15.89
C LEU A 189 8.98 10.69 -16.84
N ARG A 190 7.73 11.19 -16.89
CA ARG A 190 7.39 12.38 -17.67
C ARG A 190 8.35 13.50 -17.26
N ARG A 191 9.20 13.97 -18.19
CA ARG A 191 10.10 15.11 -17.95
C ARG A 191 9.27 16.27 -17.37
N ALA A 192 9.77 16.88 -16.30
CA ALA A 192 9.24 18.17 -15.84
C ALA A 192 9.25 19.10 -17.05
N ARG A 193 8.09 19.67 -17.39
CA ARG A 193 8.02 20.68 -18.43
C ARG A 193 8.86 21.87 -17.93
N PRO A 194 9.84 22.37 -18.70
CA PRO A 194 10.65 23.51 -18.30
C PRO A 194 9.78 24.75 -18.08
#